data_AF-A0A7C5NGU0-F1
#
_entry.id   AF-A0A7C5NGU0-F1
#
_cell.length_a   1.000
_cell.length_b   1.000
_cell.length_c   1.000
_cell.angle_alpha   90.00
_cell.angle_beta   90.00
_cell.angle_gamma   90.00
#
_symmetry.space_group_name_H-M   'P 1'
#
loop_
_entity.id
_entity.type
_entity.pdbx_description
1 polymer ?
#
loop_
_entity_poly.entity_id
_entity_poly.type
_entity_poly.pdbx_seq_one_letter_code
_entity_poly.pdbx_strand_id
1 'polypeptide(L)'
;MPSYRVIAHYDHPQVVRSAVVEAESAERAMVTALLQHHIPAGFRRDAHGWLVEEFWRPEMGGDLRWPRVDRRWRLVWGDPRHPRVLRFEVECVALSPEAGAD
;
A
#
# COMPACT_ATOMS: atom_id res chain seq x y z
N MET A 1 -4.74 -13.23 -13.26
CA MET A 1 -5.33 -12.13 -12.47
C MET A 1 -4.92 -10.82 -13.11
N PRO A 2 -5.75 -9.75 -13.08
CA PRO A 2 -5.31 -8.44 -13.54
C PRO A 2 -4.14 -7.92 -12.71
N SER A 3 -3.26 -7.16 -13.37
CA SER A 3 -2.17 -6.42 -12.72
C SER A 3 -2.66 -5.01 -12.38
N TYR A 4 -2.26 -4.50 -11.22
CA TYR A 4 -2.58 -3.16 -10.76
C TYR A 4 -1.32 -2.41 -10.36
N ARG A 5 -1.19 -1.17 -10.82
CA ARG A 5 -0.23 -0.22 -10.28
C ARG A 5 -0.84 0.41 -9.05
N VAL A 6 -0.20 0.19 -7.90
CA VAL A 6 -0.58 0.75 -6.60
C VAL A 6 0.43 1.82 -6.26
N ILE A 7 -0.05 3.04 -6.01
CA ILE A 7 0.77 4.21 -5.67
C ILE A 7 0.38 4.62 -4.25
N ALA A 8 1.32 4.64 -3.32
CA ALA A 8 1.11 5.02 -1.92
C ALA A 8 1.72 6.40 -1.65
N HIS A 9 0.94 7.25 -0.97
CA HIS A 9 1.31 8.63 -0.65
C HIS A 9 1.53 8.78 0.85
N TYR A 10 2.69 9.31 1.22
CA TYR A 10 3.08 9.57 2.61
C TYR A 10 3.24 11.06 2.80
N ASP A 11 2.68 11.59 3.89
CA ASP A 11 2.79 13.02 4.23
C ASP A 11 4.05 13.29 5.09
N HIS A 12 4.53 12.28 5.83
CA HIS A 12 5.68 12.37 6.74
C HIS A 12 6.56 11.10 6.69
N PRO A 13 7.70 11.11 5.98
CA PRO A 13 8.16 12.15 5.05
C PRO A 13 7.25 12.28 3.83
N GLN A 14 7.29 13.43 3.15
CA GLN A 14 6.54 13.62 1.92
C GLN A 14 7.18 12.84 0.77
N VAL A 15 6.72 11.62 0.53
CA VAL A 15 7.26 10.72 -0.50
C VAL A 15 6.15 9.90 -1.14
N VAL A 16 6.44 9.36 -2.32
CA VAL A 16 5.57 8.43 -3.04
C VAL A 16 6.30 7.09 -3.22
N ARG A 17 5.55 5.99 -3.11
CA ARG A 17 6.02 4.64 -3.45
C ARG A 17 5.04 4.00 -4.41
N SER A 18 5.54 3.23 -5.36
CA SER A 18 4.70 2.54 -6.33
C SER A 18 5.15 1.11 -6.52
N ALA A 19 4.20 0.20 -6.67
CA ALA A 19 4.44 -1.19 -7.01
C ALA A 19 3.38 -1.68 -8.00
N VAL A 20 3.74 -2.68 -8.80
CA VAL A 20 2.77 -3.42 -9.63
C VAL A 20 2.52 -4.76 -8.96
N VAL A 21 1.26 -5.08 -8.70
CA VAL A 21 0.85 -6.33 -8.04
C VAL A 21 -0.31 -6.99 -8.77
N GLU A 22 -0.36 -8.31 -8.73
CA GLU A 22 -1.52 -9.07 -9.20
C GLU A 22 -2.58 -9.16 -8.10
N ALA A 23 -3.84 -8.91 -8.44
CA ALA A 23 -4.95 -9.00 -7.50
C ALA A 23 -6.29 -9.27 -8.20
N GLU A 24 -7.29 -9.66 -7.43
CA GLU A 24 -8.66 -9.86 -7.92
C GLU A 24 -9.40 -8.53 -8.14
N SER A 25 -9.04 -7.49 -7.38
CA SER A 25 -9.63 -6.14 -7.48
C SER A 25 -8.60 -5.07 -7.11
N ALA A 26 -8.90 -3.80 -7.40
CA ALA A 26 -8.08 -2.66 -7.00
C ALA A 26 -7.92 -2.55 -5.47
N GLU A 27 -8.98 -2.85 -4.70
CA GLU A 27 -8.94 -2.89 -3.24
C GLU A 27 -8.01 -3.98 -2.73
N ARG A 28 -8.11 -5.18 -3.31
CA ARG A 28 -7.22 -6.29 -2.97
C ARG A 28 -5.78 -5.97 -3.36
N ALA A 29 -5.54 -5.25 -4.45
CA ALA A 29 -4.21 -4.82 -4.85
C ALA A 29 -3.54 -3.96 -3.77
N MET A 30 -4.25 -3.00 -3.16
CA MET A 30 -3.68 -2.20 -2.07
C MET A 30 -3.30 -3.05 -0.86
N VAL A 31 -4.18 -3.95 -0.45
CA VAL A 31 -3.94 -4.84 0.69
C VAL A 31 -2.78 -5.77 0.40
N THR A 32 -2.73 -6.35 -0.80
CA THR A 32 -1.62 -7.20 -1.27
C THR A 32 -0.31 -6.43 -1.26
N ALA A 33 -0.27 -5.21 -1.80
CA ALA A 33 0.93 -4.39 -1.85
C ALA A 33 1.50 -4.11 -0.45
N LEU A 34 0.63 -3.83 0.53
CA LEU A 34 1.02 -3.60 1.92
C LEU A 34 1.48 -4.88 2.63
N LEU A 35 0.67 -5.95 2.57
CA LEU A 35 0.91 -7.18 3.32
C LEU A 35 2.07 -8.02 2.77
N GLN A 36 2.35 -7.93 1.47
CA GLN A 36 3.48 -8.59 0.82
C GLN A 36 4.74 -7.71 0.73
N HIS A 37 4.75 -6.58 1.44
CA HIS A 37 5.92 -5.71 1.58
C HIS A 37 6.40 -5.05 0.26
N HIS A 38 5.54 -4.95 -0.75
CA HIS A 38 5.83 -4.15 -1.95
C HIS A 38 5.75 -2.64 -1.68
N ILE A 39 4.96 -2.27 -0.67
CA ILE A 39 4.78 -0.89 -0.21
C ILE A 39 4.98 -0.86 1.31
N PRO A 40 5.79 0.07 1.85
CA PRO A 40 5.97 0.17 3.29
C PRO A 40 4.70 0.66 3.99
N ALA A 41 4.48 0.24 5.24
CA ALA A 41 3.40 0.76 6.07
C ALA A 41 3.68 2.20 6.56
N GLY A 42 4.95 2.61 6.56
CA GLY A 42 5.37 3.96 6.89
C GLY A 42 6.89 4.08 6.93
N PHE A 43 7.37 5.09 7.64
CA PHE A 43 8.78 5.35 7.83
C PHE A 43 9.06 5.62 9.29
N ARG A 44 10.23 5.19 9.77
CA ARG A 44 10.72 5.52 11.11
C ARG A 44 12.15 6.02 11.03
N ARG A 45 12.62 6.68 12.08
CA ARG A 45 14.05 6.97 12.23
C ARG A 45 14.75 5.80 12.89
N ASP A 46 15.93 5.46 12.39
CA ASP A 46 16.82 4.51 13.05
C ASP A 46 17.64 5.17 14.18
N ALA A 47 18.56 4.42 14.79
CA ALA A 47 19.41 4.91 15.89
C ALA A 47 20.34 6.07 15.50
N HIS A 48 20.59 6.25 14.20
CA HIS A 48 21.42 7.32 13.65
C HIS A 48 20.58 8.49 13.11
N GLY A 49 19.25 8.39 13.19
CA GLY A 49 18.32 9.40 12.70
C GLY A 49 17.96 9.27 11.22
N TRP A 50 18.42 8.23 10.52
CA TRP A 50 18.08 8.00 9.12
C TRP A 50 16.64 7.53 8.99
N LEU A 51 15.95 8.03 7.97
CA LEU A 51 14.63 7.53 7.61
C LEU A 51 14.77 6.16 6.95
N VAL A 52 14.12 5.16 7.55
CA VAL A 52 14.08 3.79 7.06
C VAL A 52 12.64 3.35 6.85
N GLU A 53 12.41 2.53 5.83
CA GLU A 53 11.11 1.96 5.52
C GLU A 53 10.66 0.99 6.63
N GLU A 54 9.42 1.14 7.06
CA GLU A 54 8.78 0.25 8.01
C GLU A 54 7.69 -0.53 7.30
N PHE A 55 7.92 -1.82 7.08
CA PHE A 55 6.96 -2.73 6.47
C PHE A 55 5.92 -3.21 7.48
N TRP A 56 4.74 -3.57 6.97
CA TRP A 56 3.63 -4.04 7.79
C TRP A 56 4.02 -5.27 8.62
N ARG A 57 3.58 -5.28 9.88
CA ARG A 57 3.67 -6.42 10.80
C ARG A 57 2.38 -6.55 11.62
N PRO A 58 2.04 -7.76 12.12
CA PRO A 58 0.82 -7.97 12.90
C PRO A 58 0.66 -7.04 14.11
N GLU A 59 1.76 -6.67 14.77
CA GLU A 59 1.77 -5.81 15.96
C GLU A 59 1.29 -4.39 15.66
N MET A 60 1.42 -3.94 14.41
CA MET A 60 0.92 -2.63 13.97
C MET A 60 -0.61 -2.60 13.92
N GLY A 61 -1.26 -3.78 13.84
CA GLY A 61 -2.69 -3.92 13.63
C GLY A 61 -3.55 -3.34 14.75
N GLY A 62 -3.02 -3.20 15.97
CA GLY A 62 -3.77 -2.76 17.15
C GLY A 62 -5.08 -3.56 17.31
N ASP A 63 -6.15 -2.89 17.74
CA ASP A 63 -7.46 -3.54 17.92
C ASP A 63 -8.09 -3.97 16.59
N LEU A 64 -7.75 -3.31 15.48
CA LEU A 64 -8.24 -3.70 14.16
C LEU A 64 -7.65 -5.02 13.66
N ARG A 65 -6.50 -5.44 14.22
CA ARG A 65 -5.67 -6.62 13.92
C ARG A 65 -5.11 -6.69 12.50
N TRP A 66 -5.87 -6.24 11.51
CA TRP A 66 -5.54 -6.27 10.09
C TRP A 66 -5.84 -4.93 9.42
N PRO A 67 -5.09 -4.54 8.37
CA PRO A 67 -5.46 -3.44 7.51
C PRO A 67 -6.81 -3.67 6.85
N ARG A 68 -7.64 -2.63 6.85
CA ARG A 68 -8.98 -2.65 6.24
C ARG A 68 -9.12 -1.50 5.25
N VAL A 69 -9.91 -1.74 4.22
CA VAL A 69 -10.35 -0.69 3.33
C VAL A 69 -11.45 0.10 4.06
N ASP A 70 -11.21 1.39 4.25
CA ASP A 70 -12.15 2.29 4.93
C ASP A 70 -12.93 3.14 3.92
N ARG A 71 -12.25 3.61 2.87
CA ARG A 71 -12.85 4.30 1.71
C ARG A 71 -12.09 3.91 0.45
N ARG A 72 -12.59 4.35 -0.72
CA ARG A 72 -11.87 4.24 -1.99
C ARG A 72 -10.43 4.74 -1.80
N TRP A 73 -9.49 3.85 -2.08
CA TRP A 73 -8.05 4.09 -2.01
C TRP A 73 -7.50 4.47 -0.63
N ARG A 74 -8.14 4.00 0.45
CA ARG A 74 -7.68 4.25 1.82
C ARG A 74 -7.64 2.97 2.63
N LEU A 75 -6.45 2.62 3.12
CA LEU A 75 -6.27 1.57 4.12
C LEU A 75 -6.12 2.18 5.52
N VAL A 76 -6.71 1.50 6.50
CA VAL A 76 -6.59 1.85 7.93
C VAL A 76 -6.25 0.64 8.78
N TRP A 77 -5.47 0.85 9.85
CA TRP A 77 -5.14 -0.16 10.86
C TRP A 77 -4.76 0.51 12.18
N GLY A 78 -4.55 -0.28 13.25
CA GLY A 78 -4.19 0.21 14.57
C GLY A 78 -5.41 0.38 15.50
N ASP A 79 -5.32 1.35 16.41
CA ASP A 79 -6.38 1.69 17.37
C ASP A 79 -7.49 2.50 16.67
N PRO A 80 -8.78 2.13 16.81
CA PRO A 80 -9.91 2.86 16.26
C PRO A 80 -9.98 4.35 16.62
N ARG A 81 -9.44 4.76 17.77
CA ARG A 81 -9.41 6.17 18.21
C ARG A 81 -8.34 6.98 17.48
N HIS A 82 -7.25 6.32 17.09
CA HIS A 82 -6.11 6.91 16.39
C HIS A 82 -5.62 5.98 15.28
N PRO A 83 -6.44 5.74 14.24
CA PRO A 83 -6.09 4.80 13.20
C PRO A 83 -4.91 5.33 12.41
N ARG A 84 -3.98 4.44 12.06
CA ARG A 84 -3.01 4.69 11.01
C ARG A 84 -3.74 4.65 9.68
N VAL A 85 -3.41 5.59 8.80
CA VAL A 85 -4.06 5.75 7.50
C VAL A 85 -2.98 5.80 6.43
N LEU A 86 -3.17 5.01 5.37
CA LEU A 86 -2.36 5.12 4.15
C LEU A 86 -3.29 5.33 2.96
N ARG A 87 -2.94 6.36 2.17
CA ARG A 87 -3.70 6.78 0.98
C ARG A 87 -3.02 6.26 -0.27
N PHE A 88 -3.85 5.90 -1.24
CA PHE A 88 -3.39 5.34 -2.49
C PHE A 88 -4.01 6.01 -3.72
N GLU A 89 -3.38 5.75 -4.86
CA GLU A 89 -3.99 5.74 -6.17
C GLU A 89 -3.79 4.33 -6.75
N VAL A 90 -4.78 3.81 -7.48
CA VAL A 90 -4.72 2.46 -8.03
C VAL A 90 -5.23 2.45 -9.46
N GLU A 91 -4.41 1.92 -10.36
CA GLU A 91 -4.68 1.85 -11.79
C GLU A 91 -4.59 0.39 -12.25
N CYS A 92 -5.57 -0.06 -13.05
CA CYS A 92 -5.45 -1.35 -13.71
C CYS A 92 -4.41 -1.24 -14.83
N VAL A 93 -3.35 -2.05 -14.75
CA VAL A 93 -2.38 -2.20 -15.82
C VAL A 93 -2.96 -3.27 -16.73
N ALA A 94 -3.75 -2.84 -17.73
CA ALA A 94 -4.06 -3.74 -18.83
C ALA A 94 -2.73 -4.23 -19.41
N LEU A 95 -2.62 -5.53 -19.65
CA LEU A 95 -1.63 -6.01 -20.61
C LEU A 95 -1.90 -5.18 -21.87
N SER A 96 -0.94 -4.34 -22.27
CA SER A 96 -1.04 -3.73 -23.59
C SER A 96 -1.28 -4.90 -24.55
N PRO A 97 -2.32 -4.88 -25.40
CA PRO A 97 -2.30 -5.77 -26.54
C PRO A 97 -1.02 -5.40 -27.28
N GLU A 98 -0.01 -6.27 -27.23
CA GLU A 98 1.15 -6.09 -28.07
C GLU A 98 0.63 -5.87 -29.48
N ALA A 99 1.16 -4.81 -30.07
CA ALA A 99 0.70 -4.25 -31.32
C ALA A 99 0.59 -5.33 -32.40
N GLY A 100 -0.37 -5.09 -33.30
CA GLY A 100 -0.71 -5.89 -34.46
C GLY A 100 0.42 -6.74 -35.03
N ALA A 101 0.04 -7.98 -35.33
CA ALA A 101 0.59 -8.66 -36.49
C ALA A 101 0.54 -7.69 -37.70
N ASP A 102 1.71 -7.43 -38.27
CA ASP A 102 1.91 -7.23 -39.71
C ASP A 102 3.38 -7.57 -40.05
#